data_AF-A0A7V6BG99-F1
#
_entry.id   AF-A0A7V6BG99-F1
#
_cell.length_a   1.000
_cell.length_b   1.000
_cell.length_c   1.000
_cell.angle_alpha   90.00
_cell.angle_beta   90.00
_cell.angle_gamma   90.00
#
_symmetry.space_group_name_H-M   'P 1'
#
loop_
_entity.id
_entity.type
_entity.pdbx_description
1 polymer ?
#
loop_
_entity_poly.entity_id
_entity_poly.type
_entity_poly.pdbx_seq_one_letter_code
_entity_poly.pdbx_strand_id
1 'polypeptide(L)'
;KNEIILKLVNPNETDFQCQISIDGTKLVHGTSTVSILSGNNPSDSNSIQSPTNIVPKISKININTQNFIYTAPKLSFSVIRIPTKK
;
A
#
# COMPACT_ATOMS: atom_id res chain seq x y z
N LYS A 1 8.02 -9.12 -16.10
CA LYS A 1 8.74 -8.33 -15.06
C LYS A 1 8.49 -9.02 -13.73
N ASN A 2 9.51 -9.23 -12.91
CA ASN A 2 9.33 -9.85 -11.60
C ASN A 2 8.98 -8.75 -10.59
N GLU A 3 8.01 -9.03 -9.72
CA GLU A 3 7.55 -8.09 -8.71
C GLU A 3 7.21 -8.86 -7.44
N ILE A 4 7.48 -8.24 -6.29
CA ILE A 4 6.82 -8.60 -5.03
C ILE A 4 5.52 -7.79 -4.95
N ILE A 5 4.42 -8.48 -4.62
CA ILE A 5 3.13 -7.85 -4.35
C ILE A 5 2.88 -7.94 -2.84
N LEU A 6 3.16 -6.86 -2.13
CA LEU A 6 2.91 -6.75 -0.70
C LEU A 6 1.50 -6.21 -0.46
N LYS A 7 0.68 -6.97 0.28
CA LYS A 7 -0.67 -6.58 0.68
C LYS A 7 -0.68 -6.30 2.18
N LEU A 8 -1.10 -5.10 2.57
CA LEU A 8 -1.12 -4.64 3.96
C LEU A 8 -2.52 -4.15 4.31
N VAL A 9 -3.02 -4.57 5.46
CA VAL A 9 -4.28 -4.11 6.03
C VAL A 9 -3.96 -3.37 7.33
N ASN A 10 -4.43 -2.14 7.46
CA ASN A 10 -4.48 -1.44 8.74
C ASN A 10 -5.95 -1.26 9.15
N PRO A 11 -6.48 -2.10 10.05
CA PRO A 11 -7.86 -1.99 10.52
C PRO A 11 -8.02 -0.92 11.62
N ASN A 12 -6.93 -0.29 12.08
CA ASN A 12 -6.99 0.68 13.17
C ASN A 12 -7.49 2.03 12.68
N GLU A 13 -8.07 2.81 13.59
CA GLU A 13 -8.49 4.20 13.34
C GLU A 13 -7.33 5.20 13.39
N THR A 14 -6.10 4.70 13.55
CA THR A 14 -4.85 5.47 13.52
C THR A 14 -3.91 4.94 12.44
N ASP A 15 -3.06 5.82 11.93
CA ASP A 15 -1.97 5.44 11.04
C ASP A 15 -1.01 4.50 11.78
N PHE A 16 -0.49 3.50 11.05
CA PHE A 16 0.40 2.50 11.62
C PHE A 16 1.72 2.45 10.84
N GLN A 17 2.83 2.66 11.54
CA GLN A 17 4.16 2.65 10.95
C GLN A 17 4.74 1.23 10.94
N CYS A 18 4.93 0.66 9.75
CA CYS A 18 5.53 -0.65 9.57
C CYS A 18 7.00 -0.53 9.17
N GLN A 19 7.90 -1.21 9.87
CA GLN A 19 9.21 -1.54 9.34
C GLN A 19 9.09 -2.80 8.48
N ILE A 20 9.49 -2.71 7.21
CA ILE A 20 9.42 -3.81 6.25
C ILE A 20 10.84 -4.17 5.82
N SER A 21 11.15 -5.45 5.90
CA SER A 21 12.40 -6.06 5.44
C SER A 21 12.07 -7.10 4.38
N ILE A 22 12.70 -6.99 3.21
CA ILE A 22 12.56 -7.95 2.11
C ILE A 22 13.89 -8.67 1.93
N ASP A 23 13.88 -9.99 2.12
CA ASP A 23 15.03 -10.86 1.95
C ASP A 23 14.82 -11.86 0.80
N GLY A 24 15.90 -12.50 0.35
CA GLY A 24 15.84 -13.58 -0.65
C GLY A 24 15.66 -13.11 -2.10
N THR A 25 15.60 -11.80 -2.36
CA THR A 25 15.59 -11.24 -3.72
C THR A 25 16.23 -9.86 -3.77
N LYS A 26 16.76 -9.46 -4.93
CA LYS A 26 17.30 -8.12 -5.13
C LYS A 26 16.21 -7.20 -5.67
N LEU A 27 15.90 -6.13 -4.95
CA LEU A 27 14.97 -5.10 -5.41
C LEU A 27 15.56 -4.31 -6.60
N VAL A 28 14.69 -3.86 -7.50
CA VAL A 28 15.02 -2.76 -8.40
C VAL A 28 14.80 -1.47 -7.61
N HIS A 29 15.88 -0.73 -7.38
CA HIS A 29 15.81 0.52 -6.65
C HIS A 29 15.01 1.55 -7.46
N GLY A 30 14.18 2.33 -6.78
CA GLY A 30 13.44 3.44 -7.36
C GLY A 30 11.95 3.35 -7.10
N THR A 31 11.17 3.63 -8.14
CA THR A 31 9.72 3.84 -7.99
C THR A 31 8.95 2.53 -7.96
N SER A 32 8.22 2.32 -6.86
CA SER A 32 7.19 1.29 -6.69
C SER A 32 5.80 1.92 -6.80
N THR A 33 4.81 1.13 -7.18
CA THR A 33 3.40 1.58 -7.23
C THR A 33 2.68 1.13 -5.97
N VAL A 34 1.86 2.00 -5.39
CA VAL A 34 0.97 1.65 -4.29
C VAL A 34 -0.46 2.00 -4.66
N SER A 35 -1.37 1.06 -4.44
CA SER A 35 -2.81 1.25 -4.56
C SER A 35 -3.42 1.15 -3.17
N ILE A 36 -4.09 2.20 -2.71
CA ILE A 36 -4.66 2.28 -1.37
C ILE A 36 -6.16 2.42 -1.47
N LEU A 37 -6.90 1.50 -0.86
CA LEU A 37 -8.32 1.66 -0.55
C LEU A 37 -8.41 2.10 0.92
N SER A 38 -9.09 3.20 1.20
CA SER A 38 -9.21 3.72 2.58
C SER A 38 -10.53 4.45 2.79
N GLY A 39 -11.02 4.45 4.02
CA GLY A 39 -12.16 5.26 4.48
C GLY A 39 -11.79 6.16 5.64
N ASN A 40 -12.69 7.08 5.99
CA ASN A 40 -12.59 7.92 7.18
C ASN A 40 -13.19 7.23 8.41
N ASN A 41 -14.23 6.40 8.21
CA ASN A 41 -14.94 5.64 9.23
C ASN A 41 -15.13 4.17 8.81
N PRO A 42 -15.27 3.23 9.77
CA PRO A 42 -15.54 1.81 9.46
C PRO A 42 -16.85 1.56 8.72
N SER A 43 -17.80 2.49 8.79
CA SER A 43 -19.12 2.41 8.13
C SER A 43 -19.17 3.05 6.74
N ASP A 44 -18.07 3.67 6.27
CA ASP A 44 -18.05 4.31 4.96
C ASP A 44 -18.28 3.28 3.84
N SER A 45 -19.15 3.61 2.89
CA SER A 45 -19.54 2.72 1.80
C SER A 45 -19.85 3.49 0.52
N ASN A 46 -19.96 2.75 -0.59
CA ASN A 46 -20.48 3.25 -1.86
C ASN A 46 -22.01 3.07 -1.90
N SER A 47 -22.73 4.05 -2.44
CA SER A 47 -24.19 4.01 -2.62
C SER A 47 -24.59 4.37 -4.05
N ILE A 48 -25.87 4.28 -4.39
CA ILE A 48 -26.37 4.73 -5.70
C ILE A 48 -26.11 6.23 -5.90
N GLN A 49 -26.29 7.03 -4.84
CA GLN A 49 -26.07 8.48 -4.85
C GLN A 49 -24.59 8.86 -4.82
N SER A 50 -23.71 7.97 -4.36
CA SER A 50 -22.27 8.19 -4.25
C SER A 50 -21.50 6.89 -4.53
N PRO A 51 -21.45 6.44 -5.80
CA PRO A 51 -20.95 5.11 -6.16
C PRO A 51 -19.42 4.99 -6.05
N THR A 52 -18.71 6.12 -5.98
CA THR A 52 -17.24 6.17 -5.93
C THR A 52 -16.73 6.87 -4.67
N ASN A 53 -17.47 6.80 -3.57
CA ASN A 53 -17.07 7.36 -2.27
C ASN A 53 -15.77 6.70 -1.76
N ILE A 54 -15.70 5.38 -1.85
CA ILE A 54 -14.58 4.54 -1.44
C ILE A 54 -14.07 3.78 -2.67
N VAL A 55 -12.97 4.27 -3.24
CA VAL A 55 -12.29 3.67 -4.40
C VAL A 55 -10.77 3.68 -4.20
N PRO A 56 -10.03 2.71 -4.78
CA PRO A 56 -8.58 2.70 -4.66
C PRO A 56 -7.95 3.93 -5.31
N LYS A 57 -7.00 4.55 -4.60
CA LYS A 57 -6.15 5.63 -5.13
C LYS A 57 -4.76 5.08 -5.38
N ILE A 58 -4.22 5.36 -6.57
CA ILE A 58 -2.89 4.92 -6.98
C ILE A 58 -1.90 6.06 -6.79
N SER A 59 -0.78 5.77 -6.14
CA SER A 59 0.35 6.68 -6.03
C SER A 59 1.68 5.94 -6.22
N LYS A 60 2.77 6.69 -6.18
CA LYS A 60 4.14 6.20 -6.36
C LYS A 60 4.91 6.43 -5.07
N ILE A 61 5.71 5.45 -4.66
CA ILE A 61 6.63 5.55 -3.53
C ILE A 61 8.03 5.13 -3.99
N ASN A 62 9.06 5.73 -3.40
CA ASN A 62 10.44 5.35 -3.68
C ASN A 62 10.91 4.32 -2.66
N ILE A 63 11.30 3.14 -3.13
CA ILE A 63 11.91 2.07 -2.33
C ILE A 63 13.30 1.82 -2.90
N ASN A 64 14.32 2.23 -2.15
CA ASN A 64 15.72 2.21 -2.58
C ASN A 64 16.58 1.22 -1.79
N THR A 65 15.98 0.55 -0.80
CA THR A 65 16.65 -0.31 0.18
C THR A 65 15.79 -1.54 0.45
N GLN A 66 16.41 -2.65 0.85
CA GLN A 66 15.68 -3.86 1.27
C GLN A 66 14.90 -3.67 2.58
N ASN A 67 15.34 -2.69 3.39
CA ASN A 67 14.69 -2.27 4.63
C ASN A 67 14.11 -0.89 4.44
N PHE A 68 12.81 -0.73 4.63
CA PHE A 68 12.15 0.57 4.51
C PHE A 68 10.97 0.67 5.48
N ILE A 69 10.53 1.90 5.71
CA ILE A 69 9.35 2.17 6.52
C ILE A 69 8.18 2.49 5.59
N TYR A 70 7.03 1.90 5.88
CA TYR A 70 5.76 2.25 5.26
C TYR A 70 4.74 2.62 6.33
N THR A 71 4.19 3.82 6.25
CA THR A 71 3.06 4.22 7.08
C THR A 71 1.77 3.79 6.39
N ALA A 72 1.12 2.76 6.92
CA ALA A 72 -0.20 2.33 6.49
C ALA A 72 -1.24 3.31 7.05
N PRO A 73 -2.01 4.00 6.19
CA PRO A 73 -3.06 4.92 6.67
C PRO A 73 -4.08 4.21 7.55
N LYS A 74 -4.77 4.92 8.43
CA LYS A 74 -5.92 4.37 9.15
C LYS A 74 -6.94 3.73 8.20
N LEU A 75 -7.65 2.71 8.69
CA LEU A 75 -8.77 2.04 8.00
C LEU A 75 -8.47 1.78 6.51
N SER A 76 -7.32 1.16 6.23
CA SER A 76 -6.82 1.04 4.86
C SER A 76 -6.41 -0.37 4.47
N PHE A 77 -6.47 -0.60 3.16
CA PHE A 77 -5.88 -1.72 2.48
C PHE A 77 -4.95 -1.22 1.38
N SER A 78 -3.67 -1.55 1.49
CA SER A 78 -2.63 -1.13 0.57
C SER A 78 -2.06 -2.31 -0.20
N VAL A 79 -1.92 -2.15 -1.52
CA VAL A 79 -1.20 -3.08 -2.40
C VAL A 79 0.02 -2.37 -2.95
N ILE A 80 1.20 -2.79 -2.52
CA ILE A 80 2.48 -2.25 -2.99
C ILE A 80 3.09 -3.25 -3.97
N ARG A 81 3.31 -2.82 -5.21
CA ARG A 81 4.04 -3.60 -6.22
C ARG A 81 5.46 -3.10 -6.32
N ILE A 82 6.40 -3.94 -5.91
CA ILE A 82 7.82 -3.63 -5.78
C ILE A 82 8.57 -4.42 -6.86
N PRO A 83 9.17 -3.76 -7.87
CA PRO A 83 9.89 -4.46 -8.91
C PRO A 83 11.16 -5.13 -8.37
N THR A 84 11.45 -6.34 -8.84
CA THR A 84 12.63 -7.11 -8.45
C THR A 84 13.50 -7.45 -9.66
N LYS A 85 14.80 -7.66 -9.42
CA LYS A 85 15.72 -8.17 -10.43
C LYS A 85 15.35 -9.63 -10.74
N LYS A 86 15.68 -10.08 -11.96
CA LYS A 86 15.64 -11.49 -12.30
C LYS A 86 16.62 -12.28 -11.44
#